data_AF-A0A962MAG5-F1
#
_entry.id   AF-A0A962MAG5-F1
#
_cell.length_a   1.000
_cell.length_b   1.000
_cell.length_c   1.000
_cell.angle_alpha   90.00
_cell.angle_beta   90.00
_cell.angle_gamma   90.00
#
_symmetry.space_group_name_H-M   'P 1'
#
loop_
_entity.id
_entity.type
_entity.pdbx_description
1 polymer ?
#
loop_
_entity_poly.entity_id
_entity_poly.type
_entity_poly.pdbx_seq_one_letter_code
_entity_poly.pdbx_strand_id
1 'polypeptide(L)' 'MSWAGDELHTIELGDKRFNERAVKLLERLGEKPMSSIPGSCNGLAETQTAYRFLSQEALSW' A
#
# COMPACT_ATOMS: atom_id res chain seq x y z
N MET A 1 -8.27 -3.07 -15.12
CA MET A 1 -8.09 -3.08 -13.66
C MET A 1 -6.80 -3.83 -13.36
N SER A 2 -6.04 -3.41 -12.36
CA SER A 2 -4.84 -4.14 -11.92
C SER A 2 -5.24 -5.21 -10.88
N TRP A 3 -4.40 -6.23 -10.69
CA TRP A 3 -4.75 -7.32 -9.75
C TRP A 3 -5.02 -6.79 -8.34
N ALA A 4 -4.21 -5.86 -7.82
CA ALA A 4 -4.42 -5.31 -6.49
C ALA A 4 -5.66 -4.42 -6.43
N GLY A 5 -6.04 -3.80 -7.55
CA GLY A 5 -7.27 -3.01 -7.66
C GLY A 5 -8.52 -3.88 -7.60
N ASP A 6 -8.49 -5.06 -8.22
CA ASP A 6 -9.57 -6.03 -8.14
C ASP A 6 -9.64 -6.67 -6.74
N GLU A 7 -8.48 -7.01 -6.16
CA GLU A 7 -8.38 -7.57 -4.80
C GLU A 7 -8.92 -6.59 -3.74
N LEU A 8 -8.57 -5.31 -3.84
CA LEU A 8 -8.95 -4.28 -2.86
C LEU A 8 -10.18 -3.46 -3.29
N HIS A 9 -10.98 -3.92 -4.25
CA HIS A 9 -12.07 -3.11 -4.79
C HIS A 9 -13.15 -2.73 -3.75
N THR A 10 -13.27 -3.50 -2.66
CA THR A 10 -14.20 -3.24 -1.54
C THR A 10 -13.53 -2.65 -0.30
N ILE A 11 -12.26 -2.24 -0.38
CA ILE A 11 -11.57 -1.69 0.78
C ILE A 11 -12.16 -0.33 1.17
N GLU A 12 -12.46 -0.13 2.45
CA GLU A 12 -13.05 1.10 2.97
C GLU A 12 -12.26 1.61 4.18
N LEU A 13 -11.20 2.39 3.90
CA LEU A 13 -10.30 2.93 4.93
C LEU A 13 -10.74 4.32 5.44
N GLY A 14 -11.99 4.71 5.20
CA GLY A 14 -12.56 6.01 5.62
C GLY A 14 -12.10 7.22 4.80
N ASP A 15 -11.07 7.08 3.96
CA ASP A 15 -10.64 8.10 2.98
C ASP A 15 -10.31 7.41 1.65
N LYS A 16 -10.92 7.88 0.55
CA LYS A 16 -10.68 7.36 -0.80
C LYS A 16 -9.19 7.36 -1.18
N ARG A 17 -8.42 8.36 -0.72
CA ARG A 17 -6.99 8.46 -0.99
C ARG A 17 -6.20 7.35 -0.29
N PHE A 18 -6.69 6.84 0.84
CA PHE A 18 -6.11 5.68 1.50
C PHE A 18 -6.42 4.40 0.74
N ASN A 19 -7.63 4.22 0.23
CA ASN A 19 -7.98 3.08 -0.62
C ASN A 19 -7.07 3.05 -1.87
N GLU A 20 -6.92 4.18 -2.57
CA GLU A 20 -6.02 4.29 -3.72
C GLU A 20 -4.55 4.02 -3.38
N ARG A 21 -4.10 4.44 -2.18
CA ARG A 21 -2.74 4.20 -1.72
C ARG A 21 -2.50 2.74 -1.32
N ALA A 22 -3.50 2.09 -0.74
CA ALA A 22 -3.45 0.66 -0.43
C ALA A 22 -3.23 -0.17 -1.70
N VAL A 23 -3.98 0.13 -2.76
CA VAL A 23 -3.82 -0.51 -4.08
C VAL A 23 -2.40 -0.32 -4.61
N LYS A 24 -1.89 0.93 -4.63
CA LYS A 24 -0.53 1.20 -5.13
C LYS A 24 0.55 0.51 -4.31
N LEU A 25 0.41 0.50 -2.98
CA LEU A 25 1.35 -0.19 -2.11
C LEU A 25 1.32 -1.70 -2.36
N LEU A 26 0.14 -2.29 -2.48
CA LEU A 26 -0.02 -3.72 -2.75
C LEU A 26 0.58 -4.08 -4.11
N GLU A 27 0.35 -3.30 -5.17
CA GLU A 27 1.01 -3.48 -6.47
C GLU A 27 2.54 -3.56 -6.32
N ARG A 28 3.15 -2.61 -5.59
CA ARG A 28 4.60 -2.58 -5.36
C ARG A 28 5.12 -3.78 -4.60
N LEU A 29 4.39 -4.21 -3.57
CA LEU A 29 4.77 -5.40 -2.80
C LEU A 29 4.63 -6.67 -3.64
N GLY A 30 3.63 -6.74 -4.52
CA GLY A 30 3.42 -7.86 -5.44
C GLY A 30 4.46 -7.99 -6.54
N GLU A 31 5.08 -6.89 -6.97
CA GLU A 31 6.21 -6.92 -7.91
C GLU A 31 7.43 -7.66 -7.32
N LYS A 32 7.60 -7.63 -6.00
CA LYS A 32 8.75 -8.22 -5.28
C LYS A 32 8.33 -8.84 -3.94
N PRO A 33 7.55 -9.95 -3.93
CA PRO A 33 6.91 -10.47 -2.73
C PRO A 33 7.90 -10.96 -1.66
N MET A 34 9.12 -11.35 -2.06
CA MET A 34 10.18 -11.80 -1.16
C MET A 34 11.06 -10.65 -0.64
N SER A 35 10.85 -9.42 -1.11
CA SER A 35 11.61 -8.25 -0.66
C SER A 35 10.99 -7.61 0.57
N SER A 36 11.80 -6.93 1.35
CA SER A 36 11.31 -6.05 2.43
C SER A 36 10.58 -4.84 1.84
N ILE A 37 9.77 -4.14 2.66
CA ILE A 37 9.07 -2.91 2.22
C ILE A 37 10.04 -1.90 1.57
N PRO A 38 11.22 -1.57 2.16
CA PRO A 38 12.19 -0.70 1.50
C PRO A 38 12.76 -1.29 0.19
N GLY A 39 12.90 -2.60 0.09
CA GLY A 39 13.39 -3.28 -1.12
C GLY A 39 12.37 -3.29 -2.27
N SER A 40 11.08 -3.21 -1.94
CA SER A 40 9.97 -3.12 -2.89
C SER A 40 9.66 -1.68 -3.32
N CYS A 41 10.01 -0.68 -2.51
CA CYS A 41 9.77 0.74 -2.81
C CYS A 41 10.87 1.36 -3.70
N ASN A 42 10.49 2.37 -4.50
CA ASN A 42 11.38 3.18 -5.33
C ASN A 42 11.94 4.37 -4.54
N GLY A 43 12.84 4.08 -3.61
CA GLY A 43 13.58 5.08 -2.84
C GLY A 43 12.88 5.55 -1.56
N LEU A 44 13.50 6.54 -0.91
CA LEU A 44 13.16 6.93 0.46
C LEU A 44 11.77 7.55 0.59
N ALA A 45 11.34 8.35 -0.38
CA ALA A 45 10.02 9.01 -0.31
C ALA A 45 8.86 8.00 -0.33
N GLU A 46 8.95 6.99 -1.19
CA GLU A 46 7.94 5.91 -1.26
C GLU A 46 8.01 5.04 -0.01
N THR A 47 9.22 4.71 0.46
CA THR A 47 9.42 3.93 1.70
C THR A 47 8.82 4.63 2.92
N GLN A 48 9.08 5.92 3.11
CA GLN A 48 8.49 6.71 4.21
C GLN A 48 6.97 6.76 4.12
N THR A 49 6.43 6.89 2.90
CA THR A 49 4.99 6.92 2.68
C THR A 49 4.35 5.58 3.01
N ALA A 50 4.99 4.47 2.62
CA ALA A 50 4.55 3.11 2.96
C ALA A 50 4.50 2.91 4.48
N TYR A 51 5.58 3.28 5.20
CA TYR A 51 5.58 3.17 6.66
C TYR A 51 4.53 4.05 7.32
N ARG A 52 4.41 5.32 6.93
CA ARG A 52 3.36 6.22 7.46
C ARG A 52 1.96 5.70 7.21
N PHE A 53 1.74 5.08 6.04
CA PHE A 53 0.47 4.48 5.70
C PHE A 53 0.16 3.27 6.58
N LEU A 54 1.14 2.40 6.81
CA LEU A 54 0.97 1.19 7.64
C LEU A 54 0.97 1.47 9.16
N SER A 55 1.54 2.59 9.59
CA SER A 55 1.62 2.98 11.00
C SER A 55 0.53 3.95 11.45
N GLN A 56 -0.48 4.23 10.61
CA GLN A 56 -1.52 5.18 10.96
C GLN A 56 -2.48 4.56 12.00
N GLU A 57 -2.82 5.29 13.06
CA GLU A 57 -3.75 4.83 14.09
C GLU A 57 -5.18 4.62 13.54
N ALA A 58 -5.54 5.33 12.47
CA ALA A 58 -6.83 5.18 11.81
C ALA A 58 -7.02 3.79 11.16
N LEU A 59 -5.92 3.06 10.93
CA LEU A 59 -5.96 1.67 10.50
C LEU A 59 -5.79 0.78 11.74
N SER A 60 -6.90 0.32 12.30
CA SER A 60 -6.89 -0.80 13.24
C SER A 60 -6.92 -2.12 12.46
N TRP A 61 -6.16 -3.11 12.91
CA TRP A 61 -6.12 -4.46 12.37
C TRP A 61 -6.95 -5.42 13.23
#